data_AF-A0A6M3K9Q8-F1
#
_entry.id   AF-A0A6M3K9Q8-F1
#
_cell.length_a   1.000
_cell.length_b   1.000
_cell.length_c   1.000
_cell.angle_alpha   90.00
_cell.angle_beta   90.00
_cell.angle_gamma   90.00
#
_symmetry.space_group_name_H-M   'P 1'
#
loop_
_entity.id
_entity.type
_entity.pdbx_description
1 polymer ?
#
loop_
_entity_poly.entity_id
_entity_poly.type
_entity_poly.pdbx_seq_one_letter_code
_entity_poly.pdbx_strand_id
1 'polypeptide(L)'
;MTDIIVYKKTARTGGGAGAVDGIDGATIVNGSFVFVFMSNRLYGPYIINTSGGGSENDPLILVPDANPGSIDFTLPAIIGKQEAIFEEKTISSGAVTLVGPGNYDIDTESDDATDDLESIAGLNEGEKAILRPESDARTVVVKNNSVIKLQSIDFTMNSQYDLIGIVGLGGGIVQELWRSSCGD
;
A
#
# COMPACT_ATOMS: atom_id res chain seq x y z
N MET A 1 -16.95 -17.41 30.21
CA MET A 1 -15.86 -16.74 29.48
C MET A 1 -15.22 -17.84 28.66
N THR A 2 -15.16 -17.71 27.33
CA THR A 2 -14.48 -18.71 26.50
C THR A 2 -12.98 -18.61 26.77
N ASP A 3 -12.35 -19.76 27.03
CA ASP A 3 -10.90 -19.80 27.22
C ASP A 3 -10.20 -19.38 25.93
N ILE A 4 -9.13 -18.58 26.08
CA ILE A 4 -8.26 -18.23 24.96
C ILE A 4 -7.32 -19.41 24.73
N ILE A 5 -7.35 -19.98 23.53
CA ILE A 5 -6.44 -21.07 23.15
C ILE A 5 -5.25 -20.47 22.38
N VAL A 6 -4.05 -20.82 22.82
CA VAL A 6 -2.78 -20.40 22.20
C VAL A 6 -2.05 -21.62 21.67
N TYR A 7 -1.84 -21.67 20.36
CA TYR A 7 -1.08 -22.71 19.70
C TYR A 7 0.37 -22.26 19.46
N LYS A 8 1.32 -23.09 19.88
CA LYS A 8 2.75 -22.90 19.60
C LYS A 8 3.22 -23.93 18.58
N LYS A 9 3.65 -23.46 17.41
CA LYS A 9 4.12 -24.31 16.30
C LYS A 9 5.54 -23.96 15.89
N THR A 10 6.19 -24.85 15.15
CA THR A 10 7.60 -24.74 14.74
C THR A 10 7.85 -24.87 13.24
N ALA A 11 6.82 -25.24 12.49
CA ALA A 11 6.80 -25.24 11.03
C ALA A 11 5.50 -24.59 10.56
N ARG A 12 5.47 -24.14 9.30
CA ARG A 12 4.27 -23.61 8.66
C ARG A 12 3.40 -24.72 8.10
N THR A 13 4.01 -25.58 7.29
CA THR A 13 3.34 -26.68 6.58
C THR A 13 4.03 -28.01 6.81
N GLY A 14 3.41 -29.10 6.34
CA GLY A 14 3.99 -30.45 6.26
C GLY A 14 3.27 -31.48 7.11
N GLY A 15 2.06 -31.18 7.62
CA GLY A 15 1.13 -32.10 8.29
C GLY A 15 1.61 -32.83 9.54
N GLY A 16 2.84 -32.59 9.98
CA GLY A 16 3.37 -33.08 11.25
C GLY A 16 2.87 -32.25 12.44
N ALA A 17 2.92 -32.81 13.65
CA ALA A 17 2.45 -32.14 14.88
C ALA A 17 3.07 -30.74 15.12
N GLY A 18 4.27 -30.50 14.58
CA GLY A 18 4.99 -29.23 14.67
C GLY A 18 4.52 -28.15 13.70
N ALA A 19 3.68 -28.46 12.71
CA ALA A 19 3.21 -27.54 11.69
C ALA A 19 1.85 -26.90 12.04
N VAL A 20 1.55 -25.75 11.41
CA VAL A 20 0.32 -24.98 11.65
C VAL A 20 -0.87 -25.66 10.99
N ASP A 21 -0.72 -26.12 9.76
CA ASP A 21 -1.69 -26.98 9.05
C ASP A 21 -2.04 -28.24 9.86
N GLY A 22 -1.12 -28.78 10.64
CA GLY A 22 -1.39 -29.91 11.56
C GLY A 22 -2.24 -29.59 12.81
N ILE A 23 -2.82 -28.39 12.95
CA ILE A 23 -3.82 -28.09 14.00
C ILE A 23 -5.18 -28.63 13.55
N ASP A 24 -5.94 -29.29 14.43
CA ASP A 24 -7.31 -29.70 14.13
C ASP A 24 -8.25 -28.48 14.13
N GLY A 25 -8.86 -28.18 12.99
CA GLY A 25 -9.78 -27.06 12.85
C GLY A 25 -10.97 -27.09 13.83
N ALA A 26 -11.43 -28.28 14.24
CA ALA A 26 -12.52 -28.41 15.21
C ALA A 26 -12.17 -27.88 16.61
N THR A 27 -10.88 -27.74 16.92
CA THR A 27 -10.39 -27.22 18.21
C THR A 27 -10.21 -25.70 18.22
N ILE A 28 -10.40 -25.05 17.08
CA ILE A 28 -10.20 -23.61 16.91
C ILE A 28 -11.50 -22.89 17.22
N VAL A 29 -11.44 -21.95 18.16
CA VAL A 29 -12.56 -21.08 18.53
C VAL A 29 -12.24 -19.62 18.21
N ASN A 30 -13.28 -18.79 18.06
CA ASN A 30 -13.12 -17.36 17.83
C ASN A 30 -12.26 -16.72 18.94
N GLY A 31 -11.26 -15.91 18.55
CA GLY A 31 -10.28 -15.32 19.47
C GLY A 31 -9.10 -16.21 19.84
N SER A 32 -8.93 -17.38 19.22
CA SER A 32 -7.70 -18.18 19.34
C SER A 32 -6.52 -17.51 18.63
N PHE A 33 -5.30 -17.87 19.02
CA PHE A 33 -4.07 -17.36 18.40
C PHE A 33 -3.10 -18.49 18.06
N VAL A 34 -2.38 -18.36 16.94
CA VAL A 34 -1.29 -19.27 16.58
C VAL A 34 0.01 -18.48 16.45
N PHE A 35 1.06 -18.95 17.12
CA PHE A 35 2.42 -18.42 17.00
C PHE A 35 3.35 -19.49 16.42
N VAL A 36 4.14 -19.09 15.41
CA VAL A 36 5.13 -19.97 14.79
C VAL A 36 6.55 -19.55 15.18
N PHE A 37 7.31 -20.49 15.75
CA PHE A 37 8.71 -20.33 16.12
C PHE A 37 9.60 -21.19 15.24
N MET A 38 10.30 -20.57 14.29
CA MET A 38 11.28 -21.26 13.45
C MET A 38 12.69 -20.86 13.89
N SER A 39 13.56 -21.84 14.16
CA SER A 39 14.95 -21.60 14.58
C SER A 39 15.07 -20.63 15.78
N ASN A 40 14.24 -20.82 16.81
CA ASN A 40 14.13 -19.95 18.00
C ASN A 40 13.75 -18.48 17.73
N ARG A 41 13.22 -18.15 16.55
CA ARG A 41 12.67 -16.83 16.22
C ARG A 41 11.16 -16.91 16.05
N LEU A 42 10.44 -15.96 16.64
CA LEU A 42 9.01 -15.78 16.37
C LEU A 42 8.86 -15.26 14.93
N TYR A 43 8.20 -16.03 14.08
CA TYR A 43 7.98 -15.67 12.67
C TYR A 43 6.72 -14.80 12.48
N GLY A 44 5.78 -14.87 13.41
CA GLY A 44 4.61 -13.99 13.46
C GLY A 44 3.39 -14.68 14.06
N PRO A 45 2.43 -13.90 14.60
CA PRO A 45 1.09 -14.41 14.88
C PRO A 45 0.33 -14.59 13.57
N TYR A 46 -0.46 -15.65 13.44
CA TYR A 46 -1.41 -15.82 12.34
C TYR A 46 -2.77 -15.26 12.75
N ILE A 47 -3.45 -14.59 11.82
CA ILE A 47 -4.85 -14.23 11.97
C ILE A 47 -5.66 -15.48 11.64
N ILE A 48 -6.53 -15.88 12.56
CA ILE A 48 -7.45 -16.99 12.36
C ILE A 48 -8.75 -16.42 11.81
N ASN A 49 -9.13 -16.83 10.61
CA ASN A 49 -10.44 -16.54 10.04
C ASN A 49 -11.30 -17.79 10.11
N THR A 50 -12.23 -17.84 11.07
CA THR A 50 -13.14 -18.99 11.26
C THR A 50 -14.31 -19.02 10.29
N SER A 51 -14.32 -18.12 9.30
CA SER A 51 -15.24 -18.10 8.16
C SER A 51 -14.51 -18.13 6.81
N GLY A 52 -13.20 -18.40 6.82
CA GLY A 52 -12.33 -18.45 5.66
C GLY A 52 -12.45 -19.76 4.89
N GLY A 53 -12.68 -19.68 3.59
CA GLY A 53 -12.66 -20.83 2.67
C GLY A 53 -11.36 -20.91 1.86
N GLY A 54 -10.27 -20.37 2.40
CA GLY A 54 -9.00 -20.26 1.71
C GLY A 54 -8.51 -21.60 1.16
N SER A 55 -7.73 -21.54 0.08
CA SER A 55 -7.07 -22.70 -0.52
C SER A 55 -5.57 -22.56 -0.29
N GLU A 56 -4.88 -23.65 0.07
CA GLU A 56 -3.41 -23.67 0.24
C GLU A 56 -2.61 -23.39 -1.03
N ASN A 57 -3.29 -23.13 -2.15
CA ASN A 57 -2.66 -22.60 -3.35
C ASN A 57 -2.20 -21.14 -3.17
N ASP A 58 -2.71 -20.42 -2.16
CA ASP A 58 -2.19 -19.11 -1.77
C ASP A 58 -1.05 -19.28 -0.74
N PRO A 59 0.19 -18.81 -1.02
CA PRO A 59 1.33 -18.96 -0.13
C PRO A 59 1.20 -18.19 1.21
N LEU A 60 0.19 -17.34 1.37
CA LEU A 60 -0.11 -16.58 2.58
C LEU A 60 -1.20 -17.23 3.44
N ILE A 61 -1.91 -18.22 2.89
CA ILE A 61 -3.00 -18.96 3.54
C ILE A 61 -2.47 -20.34 3.95
N LEU A 62 -2.72 -20.73 5.19
CA LEU A 62 -2.56 -22.11 5.65
C LEU A 62 -3.92 -22.62 6.11
N VAL A 63 -4.25 -23.87 5.80
CA VAL A 63 -5.54 -24.47 6.16
C VAL A 63 -5.27 -25.67 7.08
N PRO A 64 -6.08 -25.92 8.13
CA PRO A 64 -6.00 -27.16 8.88
C PRO A 64 -6.11 -28.41 7.99
N ASP A 65 -5.19 -29.35 8.10
CA ASP A 65 -5.26 -30.65 7.40
C ASP A 65 -6.45 -31.49 7.89
N ALA A 66 -6.77 -31.37 9.19
CA ALA A 66 -7.86 -32.06 9.84
C ALA A 66 -9.00 -31.11 10.19
N ASN A 67 -10.22 -31.48 9.81
CA ASN A 67 -11.46 -30.72 10.03
C ASN A 67 -11.34 -29.22 9.71
N PRO A 68 -10.83 -28.82 8.52
CA PRO A 68 -10.64 -27.41 8.19
C PRO A 68 -11.90 -26.57 8.29
N GLY A 69 -13.07 -27.16 7.99
CA GLY A 69 -14.32 -26.41 7.94
C GLY A 69 -14.17 -25.16 7.05
N SER A 70 -14.46 -24.00 7.62
CA SER A 70 -14.19 -22.70 7.02
C SER A 70 -13.15 -21.94 7.85
N ILE A 71 -12.07 -22.61 8.24
CA ILE A 71 -10.98 -21.99 8.98
C ILE A 71 -9.77 -21.88 8.09
N ASP A 72 -9.22 -20.67 8.00
CA ASP A 72 -7.89 -20.44 7.48
C ASP A 72 -7.02 -19.62 8.44
N PHE A 73 -5.72 -19.86 8.35
CA PHE A 73 -4.67 -19.10 9.03
C PHE A 73 -4.01 -18.21 8.00
N THR A 74 -4.34 -16.92 8.07
CA THR A 74 -3.73 -15.94 7.20
C THR A 74 -2.52 -15.36 7.92
N LEU A 75 -1.34 -15.41 7.29
CA LEU A 75 -0.25 -14.54 7.71
C LEU A 75 -0.78 -13.11 7.61
N PRO A 76 -0.85 -12.32 8.70
CA PRO A 76 -0.98 -10.89 8.51
C PRO A 76 0.18 -10.53 7.58
N ALA A 77 -0.14 -10.11 6.35
CA ALA A 77 0.83 -9.50 5.47
C ALA A 77 1.63 -8.58 6.38
N ILE A 78 2.95 -8.77 6.45
CA ILE A 78 3.84 -7.97 7.30
C ILE A 78 3.27 -6.55 7.29
N ILE A 79 2.82 -6.04 8.43
CA ILE A 79 2.36 -4.66 8.55
C ILE A 79 3.52 -3.83 7.99
N GLY A 80 3.44 -3.39 6.73
CA GLY A 80 4.61 -2.91 5.99
C GLY A 80 4.76 -3.37 4.53
N LYS A 81 3.99 -4.34 4.03
CA LYS A 81 3.71 -4.45 2.59
C LYS A 81 2.43 -3.69 2.24
N GLN A 82 2.35 -2.44 2.67
CA GLN A 82 1.53 -1.51 1.94
C GLN A 82 2.33 -1.25 0.66
N GLU A 83 1.97 -1.93 -0.43
CA GLU A 83 2.35 -1.44 -1.76
C GLU A 83 2.01 0.05 -1.74
N ALA A 84 2.91 0.91 -2.22
CA ALA A 84 2.61 2.31 -2.32
C ALA A 84 1.38 2.43 -3.23
N ILE A 85 0.19 2.59 -2.64
CA ILE A 85 -1.04 2.79 -3.38
C ILE A 85 -0.97 4.25 -3.80
N PHE A 86 -0.81 4.46 -5.09
CA PHE A 86 -0.98 5.78 -5.67
C PHE A 86 -2.48 5.98 -5.92
N GLU A 87 -3.00 7.09 -5.43
CA GLU A 87 -4.38 7.50 -5.72
C GLU A 87 -4.36 8.30 -7.03
N GLU A 88 -5.14 7.88 -8.02
CA GLU A 88 -5.25 8.61 -9.30
C GLU A 88 -5.94 9.96 -9.10
N LYS A 89 -5.39 11.00 -9.74
CA LYS A 89 -5.95 12.34 -9.86
C LYS A 89 -5.81 12.84 -11.29
N THR A 90 -6.94 12.99 -11.95
CA THR A 90 -7.01 13.64 -13.26
C THR A 90 -6.93 15.15 -13.11
N ILE A 91 -6.09 15.79 -13.93
CA ILE A 91 -6.06 17.24 -14.09
C ILE A 91 -7.42 17.71 -14.64
N SER A 92 -7.93 18.81 -14.07
CA SER A 92 -9.08 19.52 -14.61
C SER A 92 -8.75 21.01 -14.65
N SER A 93 -8.73 21.57 -15.86
CA SER A 93 -8.38 22.97 -16.12
C SER A 93 -7.07 23.40 -15.44
N GLY A 94 -6.03 22.56 -15.57
CA GLY A 94 -4.70 22.79 -14.98
C GLY A 94 -4.60 22.58 -13.47
N ALA A 95 -5.60 21.96 -12.82
CA ALA A 95 -5.63 21.77 -11.37
C ALA A 95 -5.88 20.32 -10.94
N VAL A 96 -5.32 19.94 -9.78
CA VAL A 96 -5.69 18.71 -9.05
C VAL A 96 -6.03 19.01 -7.59
N THR A 97 -6.93 18.22 -7.01
CA THR A 97 -7.25 18.25 -5.57
C THR A 97 -6.88 16.92 -4.92
N LEU A 98 -5.88 16.96 -4.03
CA LEU A 98 -5.43 15.81 -3.25
C LEU A 98 -6.32 15.62 -2.02
N VAL A 99 -6.27 14.43 -1.42
CA VAL A 99 -7.04 14.08 -0.21
C VAL A 99 -6.07 13.93 0.98
N GLY A 100 -5.22 14.94 1.18
CA GLY A 100 -4.18 14.95 2.22
C GLY A 100 -2.84 14.38 1.75
N PRO A 101 -1.95 14.00 2.68
CA PRO A 101 -0.62 13.50 2.34
C PRO A 101 -0.69 12.08 1.78
N GLY A 102 0.16 11.76 0.79
CA GLY A 102 0.13 10.45 0.15
C GLY A 102 0.94 10.37 -1.14
N ASN A 103 0.68 9.32 -1.91
CA ASN A 103 1.26 9.10 -3.23
C ASN A 103 0.14 9.22 -4.25
N TYR A 104 0.38 9.93 -5.36
CA TYR A 104 -0.63 10.25 -6.35
C TYR A 104 -0.13 10.02 -7.76
N ASP A 105 -0.97 9.35 -8.55
CA ASP A 105 -0.80 9.25 -9.99
C ASP A 105 -1.56 10.41 -10.62
N ILE A 106 -0.87 11.20 -11.42
CA ILE A 106 -1.43 12.38 -12.07
C ILE A 106 -1.74 12.02 -13.52
N ASP A 107 -3.02 12.00 -13.83
CA ASP A 107 -3.50 11.81 -15.19
C ASP A 107 -3.82 13.17 -15.83
N THR A 108 -3.67 13.24 -17.14
CA THR A 108 -3.92 14.46 -17.94
C THR A 108 -5.41 14.70 -18.11
N GLU A 109 -5.84 15.95 -18.36
CA GLU A 109 -7.23 16.25 -18.67
C GLU A 109 -7.69 15.45 -19.91
N SER A 110 -8.86 14.81 -19.79
CA SER A 110 -9.50 14.06 -20.89
C SER A 110 -8.65 12.98 -21.55
N ASP A 111 -7.72 12.34 -20.81
CA ASP A 111 -6.82 11.32 -21.35
C ASP A 111 -5.93 11.84 -22.50
N ASP A 112 -5.56 13.12 -22.48
CA ASP A 112 -4.64 13.69 -23.46
C ASP A 112 -3.20 13.17 -23.32
N ALA A 113 -2.37 13.39 -24.34
CA ALA A 113 -0.96 12.97 -24.28
C ALA A 113 -0.13 13.84 -23.32
N THR A 114 -0.51 15.11 -23.17
CA THR A 114 0.22 16.09 -22.37
C THR A 114 -0.73 17.08 -21.72
N ASP A 115 -0.40 17.51 -20.51
CA ASP A 115 -1.12 18.58 -19.83
C ASP A 115 -0.21 19.34 -18.84
N ASP A 116 -0.58 20.58 -18.56
CA ASP A 116 0.12 21.47 -17.63
C ASP A 116 -0.57 21.39 -16.26
N LEU A 117 0.20 21.05 -15.21
CA LEU A 117 -0.26 21.11 -13.83
C LEU A 117 0.10 22.46 -13.21
N GLU A 118 -0.89 23.34 -13.10
CA GLU A 118 -0.75 24.72 -12.65
C GLU A 118 -1.10 24.92 -11.18
N SER A 119 -1.96 24.08 -10.59
CA SER A 119 -2.33 24.21 -9.18
C SER A 119 -2.63 22.88 -8.49
N ILE A 120 -2.30 22.80 -7.19
CA ILE A 120 -2.50 21.63 -6.34
C ILE A 120 -3.16 22.09 -5.04
N ALA A 121 -4.32 21.53 -4.74
CA ALA A 121 -5.05 21.77 -3.49
C ALA A 121 -5.13 20.52 -2.62
N GLY A 122 -5.58 20.67 -1.36
CA GLY A 122 -5.86 19.55 -0.47
C GLY A 122 -4.73 19.16 0.49
N LEU A 123 -3.59 19.85 0.45
CA LEU A 123 -2.53 19.72 1.46
C LEU A 123 -2.59 20.87 2.47
N ASN A 124 -2.59 20.51 3.74
CA ASN A 124 -2.36 21.45 4.83
C ASN A 124 -0.87 21.80 4.94
N GLU A 125 -0.55 22.83 5.72
CA GLU A 125 0.84 23.22 5.97
C GLU A 125 1.63 22.07 6.61
N GLY A 126 2.75 21.71 5.98
CA GLY A 126 3.65 20.63 6.42
C GLY A 126 3.29 19.23 5.91
N GLU A 127 2.10 19.02 5.33
CA GLU A 127 1.73 17.75 4.70
C GLU A 127 2.50 17.54 3.40
N LYS A 128 2.84 16.30 3.09
CA LYS A 128 3.69 15.94 1.96
C LYS A 128 2.97 15.01 1.00
N ALA A 129 3.20 15.22 -0.29
CA ALA A 129 2.75 14.31 -1.32
C ALA A 129 3.89 13.95 -2.27
N ILE A 130 3.79 12.76 -2.86
CA ILE A 130 4.64 12.31 -3.97
C ILE A 130 3.74 12.19 -5.20
N LEU A 131 4.12 12.84 -6.29
CA LEU A 131 3.40 12.80 -7.55
C LEU A 131 4.24 12.11 -8.62
N ARG A 132 3.60 11.39 -9.53
CA ARG A 132 4.16 10.85 -10.78
C ARG A 132 3.07 10.87 -11.87
N PRO A 133 3.40 10.73 -13.17
CA PRO A 133 2.37 10.62 -14.19
C PRO A 133 1.73 9.22 -14.15
N GLU A 134 0.44 9.13 -14.49
CA GLU A 134 -0.33 7.87 -14.47
C GLU A 134 0.30 6.77 -15.35
N SER A 135 0.94 7.13 -16.46
CA SER A 135 1.64 6.17 -17.30
C SER A 135 2.73 6.82 -18.16
N ASP A 136 3.58 5.99 -18.79
CA ASP A 136 4.55 6.44 -19.80
C ASP A 136 3.90 7.03 -21.07
N ALA A 137 2.57 6.95 -21.23
CA ALA A 137 1.83 7.60 -22.30
C ALA A 137 1.36 9.02 -21.92
N ARG A 138 1.52 9.42 -20.65
CA ARG A 138 1.10 10.72 -20.11
C ARG A 138 2.31 11.59 -19.82
N THR A 139 2.32 12.80 -20.36
CA THR A 139 3.28 13.84 -19.98
C THR A 139 2.59 14.88 -19.11
N VAL A 140 3.06 15.07 -17.89
CA VAL A 140 2.57 16.11 -16.98
C VAL A 140 3.66 17.15 -16.79
N VAL A 141 3.38 18.40 -17.17
CA VAL A 141 4.31 19.52 -16.96
C VAL A 141 3.90 20.27 -15.70
N VAL A 142 4.59 20.01 -14.60
CA VAL A 142 4.39 20.73 -13.34
C VAL A 142 4.97 22.14 -13.48
N LYS A 143 4.09 23.15 -13.41
CA LYS A 143 4.49 24.54 -13.64
C LYS A 143 5.14 25.17 -12.43
N ASN A 144 6.21 25.92 -12.63
CA ASN A 144 6.76 26.80 -11.61
C ASN A 144 6.04 28.15 -11.64
N ASN A 145 5.20 28.44 -10.65
CA ASN A 145 4.33 29.63 -10.69
C ASN A 145 4.06 30.26 -9.30
N SER A 146 2.95 30.99 -9.17
CA SER A 146 2.57 31.67 -7.93
C SER A 146 2.14 30.72 -6.80
N VAL A 147 1.63 29.53 -7.11
CA VAL A 147 1.06 28.56 -6.15
C VAL A 147 1.86 27.25 -6.07
N ILE A 148 2.54 26.84 -7.13
CA ILE A 148 3.50 25.73 -7.14
C ILE A 148 4.91 26.31 -7.19
N LYS A 149 5.68 26.13 -6.11
CA LYS A 149 7.06 26.64 -5.97
C LYS A 149 8.07 25.56 -6.27
N LEU A 150 8.59 25.53 -7.49
CA LEU A 150 9.67 24.64 -7.89
C LEU A 150 11.03 25.31 -7.68
N GLN A 151 12.09 24.51 -7.58
CA GLN A 151 13.44 25.02 -7.31
C GLN A 151 14.03 25.91 -8.42
N SER A 152 13.57 25.80 -9.68
CA SER A 152 14.12 26.58 -10.79
C SER A 152 13.11 26.83 -11.91
N ILE A 153 12.83 25.80 -12.71
CA ILE A 153 11.95 25.84 -13.88
C ILE A 153 10.83 24.80 -13.73
N ASP A 154 9.89 24.84 -14.67
CA ASP A 154 8.89 23.79 -14.89
C ASP A 154 9.55 22.41 -14.87
N PHE A 155 8.84 21.44 -14.33
CA PHE A 155 9.28 20.06 -14.27
C PHE A 155 8.37 19.19 -15.12
N THR A 156 8.94 18.56 -16.14
CA THR A 156 8.22 17.62 -16.99
C THR A 156 8.37 16.21 -16.43
N MET A 157 7.24 15.57 -16.14
CA MET A 157 7.14 14.15 -15.85
C MET A 157 6.63 13.44 -17.10
N ASN A 158 7.49 12.74 -17.83
CA ASN A 158 7.20 12.06 -19.09
C ASN A 158 7.38 10.53 -19.02
N SER A 159 7.80 10.01 -17.87
CA SER A 159 7.81 8.58 -17.55
C SER A 159 7.10 8.32 -16.23
N GLN A 160 6.48 7.15 -16.09
CA GLN A 160 5.90 6.66 -14.83
C GLN A 160 6.92 6.53 -13.68
N TYR A 161 8.22 6.67 -13.97
CA TYR A 161 9.31 6.67 -13.00
C TYR A 161 9.78 8.08 -12.60
N ASP A 162 9.25 9.12 -13.23
CA ASP A 162 9.47 10.50 -12.80
C ASP A 162 8.67 10.77 -11.54
N LEU A 163 9.32 11.42 -10.59
CA LEU A 163 8.74 11.66 -9.27
C LEU A 163 9.03 13.08 -8.83
N ILE A 164 8.05 13.73 -8.22
CA ILE A 164 8.25 14.96 -7.49
C ILE A 164 7.65 14.84 -6.09
N GLY A 165 8.47 15.13 -5.08
CA GLY A 165 8.03 15.29 -3.71
C GLY A 165 7.70 16.75 -3.42
N ILE A 166 6.52 17.02 -2.90
CA ILE A 166 6.05 18.37 -2.54
C ILE A 166 5.63 18.44 -1.07
N VAL A 167 5.60 19.65 -0.52
CA VAL A 167 5.07 19.98 0.80
C VAL A 167 4.08 21.13 0.70
N GLY A 168 2.95 21.04 1.42
CA GLY A 168 2.01 22.14 1.58
C GLY A 168 2.60 23.25 2.44
N LEU A 169 2.47 24.50 2.00
CA LEU A 169 2.82 25.71 2.76
C LEU A 169 1.59 26.42 3.36
N GLY A 170 0.41 25.81 3.23
CA GLY A 170 -0.87 26.44 3.56
C GLY A 170 -1.40 27.35 2.44
N GLY A 171 -2.70 27.69 2.52
CA GLY A 171 -3.33 28.61 1.56
C GLY A 171 -3.37 28.12 0.09
N GLY A 172 -3.26 26.80 -0.14
CA GLY A 172 -3.21 26.22 -1.49
C GLY A 172 -1.86 26.38 -2.19
N ILE A 173 -0.81 26.73 -1.45
CA ILE A 173 0.56 26.83 -1.97
C ILE A 173 1.30 25.54 -1.64
N VAL A 174 2.03 25.00 -2.61
CA VAL A 174 2.92 23.86 -2.43
C VAL A 174 4.35 24.21 -2.86
N GLN A 175 5.33 23.56 -2.24
CA GLN A 175 6.73 23.71 -2.56
C GLN A 175 7.38 22.36 -2.84
N GLU A 176 8.26 22.31 -3.82
CA GLU A 176 9.10 21.15 -4.09
C GLU A 176 10.08 20.88 -2.94
N LEU A 177 10.12 19.62 -2.50
CA LEU A 177 11.15 19.08 -1.62
C LEU A 177 12.30 18.46 -2.42
N TRP A 178 11.96 17.66 -3.43
CA TRP A 178 12.89 16.92 -4.28
C TRP A 178 12.18 16.52 -5.58
N ARG A 179 12.97 16.23 -6.61
CA ARG A 179 12.49 15.67 -7.88
C ARG A 179 13.44 14.59 -8.38
N SER A 180 12.94 13.68 -9.21
CA SER A 180 13.70 12.67 -9.94
C SER A 180 13.18 12.63 -11.37
N SER A 181 14.07 12.85 -12.35
CA SER A 181 13.79 12.56 -13.75
C SER A 181 14.50 11.25 -14.09
N CYS A 182 13.70 10.24 -14.43
CA CYS A 182 14.11 8.89 -14.77
C CYS A 182 13.64 8.58 -16.20
N GLY A 183 13.93 9.46 -17.15
CA GLY A 183 13.48 9.30 -18.54
C GLY A 183 14.16 10.22 -19.57
N ASP A 184 15.02 11.15 -19.13
CA ASP A 184 15.67 12.17 -19.98
C ASP A 184 17.17 11.92 -20.22
#